data_AF-A0A4Q6XPD5-F1
#
_entry.id   AF-A0A4Q6XPD5-F1
#
_cell.length_a   1.000
_cell.length_b   1.000
_cell.length_c   1.000
_cell.angle_alpha   90.00
_cell.angle_beta   90.00
_cell.angle_gamma   90.00
#
_symmetry.space_group_name_H-M   'P 1'
#
loop_
_entity.id
_entity.type
_entity.pdbx_description
1 polymer ?
#
loop_
_entity_poly.entity_id
_entity_poly.type
_entity_poly.pdbx_seq_one_letter_code
_entity_poly.pdbx_strand_id
1 'polypeptide(L)'
;MTSGGGIDGDEGDFDLRRVVATLVERCDRLAEESETLRAQNEELKVENEALRDEIRQLKGLPPRPKLKPKPSGMEKSTQPEPAKGRKRVKRRRGTVKSKLVVTREVRLKAKAPVGSRFKGYEDVLVQDLRLDVEVVR
;
A
#
# COMPACT_ATOMS: atom_id res chain seq x y z
N MET A 1 19.94 63.67 -41.14
CA MET A 1 19.34 63.24 -39.86
C MET A 1 17.85 63.09 -40.09
N THR A 2 17.39 61.90 -40.42
CA THR A 2 15.96 61.57 -40.41
C THR A 2 15.83 60.23 -39.71
N SER A 3 15.39 60.35 -38.46
CA SER A 3 14.67 59.36 -37.65
C SER A 3 14.18 58.16 -38.47
N GLY A 4 14.57 56.92 -38.18
CA GLY A 4 14.76 56.36 -36.84
C GLY A 4 13.42 55.78 -36.37
N GLY A 5 13.18 54.53 -36.76
CA GLY A 5 12.47 53.49 -36.01
C GLY A 5 11.01 53.72 -35.64
N GLY A 6 10.12 52.87 -36.15
CA GLY A 6 8.90 52.56 -35.40
C GLY A 6 7.75 52.03 -36.23
N ILE A 7 7.77 50.76 -36.64
CA ILE A 7 6.53 50.01 -36.91
C ILE A 7 6.67 48.47 -36.80
N ASP A 8 7.47 47.92 -35.86
CA ASP A 8 7.57 46.44 -35.71
C ASP A 8 6.92 45.91 -34.41
N GLY A 9 6.19 46.75 -33.68
CA GLY A 9 5.61 46.40 -32.37
C GLY A 9 4.23 45.74 -32.40
N ASP A 10 3.46 45.95 -33.47
CA ASP A 10 2.05 45.53 -33.55
C ASP A 10 1.94 44.09 -34.09
N GLU A 11 2.73 43.74 -35.11
CA GLU A 11 2.71 42.43 -35.76
C GLU A 11 3.11 41.28 -34.81
N GLY A 12 4.12 41.51 -33.97
CA GLY A 12 4.55 40.55 -32.94
C GLY A 12 3.54 40.36 -31.80
N ASP A 13 2.75 41.39 -31.45
CA ASP A 13 1.70 41.28 -30.43
C ASP A 13 0.52 40.45 -30.96
N PHE A 14 0.14 40.61 -32.23
CA PHE A 14 -0.88 39.76 -32.87
C PHE A 14 -0.46 38.29 -32.96
N ASP A 15 0.80 38.02 -33.30
CA ASP A 15 1.33 36.65 -33.34
C ASP A 15 1.38 36.00 -31.96
N LEU A 16 1.80 36.73 -30.93
CA LEU A 16 1.76 36.25 -29.55
C LEU A 16 0.33 35.98 -29.09
N ARG A 17 -0.61 36.89 -29.34
CA ARG A 17 -2.03 36.71 -29.01
C ARG A 17 -2.62 35.49 -29.72
N ARG A 18 -2.25 35.25 -30.98
CA ARG A 18 -2.68 34.07 -31.75
C ARG A 18 -2.11 32.79 -31.16
N VAL A 19 -0.81 32.75 -30.85
CA VAL A 19 -0.18 31.59 -30.22
C VAL A 19 -0.82 31.30 -28.86
N VAL A 20 -1.03 32.33 -28.03
CA VAL A 20 -1.72 32.19 -26.74
C VAL A 20 -3.13 31.64 -26.91
N ALA A 21 -3.92 32.14 -27.87
CA ALA A 21 -5.24 31.60 -28.16
C ALA A 21 -5.21 30.11 -28.50
N THR A 22 -4.30 29.68 -29.39
CA THR A 22 -4.16 28.27 -29.74
C THR A 22 -3.68 27.40 -28.57
N LEU A 23 -2.84 27.93 -27.69
CA LEU A 23 -2.40 27.23 -26.49
C LEU A 23 -3.56 27.07 -25.50
N VAL A 24 -4.40 28.09 -25.33
CA VAL A 24 -5.60 28.02 -24.49
C VAL A 24 -6.55 26.95 -24.99
N GLU A 25 -6.87 26.92 -26.29
CA GLU A 25 -7.71 25.87 -26.88
C GLU A 25 -7.15 24.45 -26.66
N ARG A 26 -5.82 24.31 -26.73
CA ARG A 26 -5.16 23.02 -26.46
C ARG A 26 -5.22 22.64 -24.99
N CYS A 27 -5.08 23.61 -24.08
CA CYS A 27 -5.23 23.40 -22.64
C CYS A 27 -6.66 22.98 -22.29
N ASP A 28 -7.67 23.63 -22.87
CA ASP A 28 -9.08 23.29 -22.65
C ASP A 28 -9.39 21.87 -23.11
N ARG A 29 -8.94 21.49 -24.32
CA ARG A 29 -9.08 20.11 -24.83
C ARG A 29 -8.42 19.08 -23.92
N LEU A 30 -7.20 19.37 -23.44
CA LEU A 30 -6.50 18.47 -22.52
C LEU A 30 -7.18 18.38 -21.15
N ALA A 31 -7.84 19.44 -20.70
CA ALA A 31 -8.63 19.44 -19.47
C ALA A 31 -9.86 18.54 -19.62
N GLU A 32 -10.62 18.68 -20.72
CA GLU A 32 -11.77 17.83 -21.03
C GLU A 32 -11.38 16.35 -21.15
N GLU A 33 -10.29 16.04 -21.86
CA GLU A 33 -9.75 14.68 -21.95
C GLU A 33 -9.33 14.14 -20.58
N SER A 34 -8.71 14.98 -19.74
CA SER A 34 -8.34 14.58 -18.38
C SER A 34 -9.54 14.30 -17.50
N GLU A 35 -10.63 15.07 -17.62
CA GLU A 35 -11.86 14.85 -16.88
C GLU A 35 -12.55 13.55 -17.31
N THR A 36 -12.67 13.32 -18.61
CA THR A 36 -13.27 12.08 -19.14
C THR A 36 -12.46 10.84 -18.74
N LEU A 37 -11.13 10.89 -18.87
CA LEU A 37 -10.25 9.79 -18.43
C LEU A 37 -10.33 9.55 -16.93
N ARG A 38 -10.45 10.60 -16.11
CA ARG A 38 -10.65 10.45 -14.66
C ARG A 38 -11.98 9.79 -14.34
N ALA A 39 -13.07 10.20 -15.00
CA ALA A 39 -14.38 9.59 -14.80
C ALA A 39 -14.36 8.09 -15.15
N GLN A 40 -13.79 7.73 -16.31
CA GLN A 40 -13.62 6.32 -16.73
C GLN A 40 -12.73 5.54 -15.76
N ASN A 41 -11.65 6.13 -15.26
CA ASN A 41 -10.79 5.47 -14.28
C ASN A 41 -11.51 5.19 -12.97
N GLU A 42 -12.34 6.11 -12.47
CA GLU A 42 -13.12 5.89 -11.26
C GLU A 42 -14.17 4.78 -11.46
N GLU A 43 -14.86 4.76 -12.61
CA GLU A 43 -15.78 3.68 -12.97
C GLU A 43 -15.08 2.31 -13.02
N LEU A 44 -13.95 2.21 -13.74
CA LEU A 44 -13.16 0.98 -13.83
C LEU A 44 -12.61 0.54 -12.47
N LYS A 45 -12.22 1.47 -11.60
CA LYS A 45 -11.78 1.12 -10.24
C LYS A 45 -12.91 0.51 -9.44
N VAL A 46 -14.12 1.06 -9.50
CA VAL A 46 -15.29 0.52 -8.80
C VAL A 46 -15.61 -0.89 -9.30
N GLU A 47 -15.64 -1.10 -10.62
CA GLU A 47 -15.87 -2.42 -11.20
C GLU A 47 -14.77 -3.42 -10.80
N ASN A 48 -13.50 -3.02 -10.88
CA ASN A 48 -12.38 -3.88 -10.50
C ASN A 48 -12.44 -4.27 -9.01
N GLU A 49 -12.85 -3.33 -8.14
CA GLU A 49 -13.04 -3.62 -6.72
C GLU A 49 -14.16 -4.64 -6.49
N ALA A 50 -15.29 -4.51 -7.19
CA ALA A 50 -16.39 -5.47 -7.13
C ALA A 50 -15.96 -6.87 -7.58
N LEU A 51 -15.29 -6.97 -8.74
CA LEU A 51 -14.78 -8.24 -9.27
C LEU A 51 -13.74 -8.89 -8.34
N ARG A 52 -12.86 -8.10 -7.72
CA ARG A 52 -11.90 -8.61 -6.72
C ARG A 52 -12.59 -9.18 -5.49
N ASP A 53 -13.66 -8.55 -5.05
CA ASP A 53 -14.44 -9.02 -3.91
C ASP A 53 -15.19 -10.31 -4.24
N GLU A 54 -15.75 -10.42 -5.45
CA GLU A 54 -16.38 -11.65 -5.96
C GLU A 54 -15.37 -12.80 -6.10
N ILE A 55 -14.20 -12.56 -6.70
CA ILE A 55 -13.10 -13.54 -6.75
C ILE A 55 -12.73 -14.02 -5.34
N ARG A 56 -12.74 -13.11 -4.35
CA ARG A 56 -12.39 -13.45 -2.97
C ARG A 56 -13.44 -14.38 -2.35
N GLN A 57 -14.72 -14.09 -2.58
CA GLN A 57 -15.83 -14.94 -2.15
C GLN A 57 -15.73 -16.33 -2.78
N LEU A 58 -15.54 -16.41 -4.10
CA LEU A 58 -15.42 -17.68 -4.82
C LEU A 58 -14.21 -18.51 -4.37
N LYS A 59 -13.11 -17.85 -3.99
CA LYS A 59 -11.91 -18.52 -3.47
C LYS A 59 -11.96 -18.81 -1.97
N GLY A 60 -13.03 -18.43 -1.26
CA GLY A 60 -13.17 -18.64 0.18
C GLY A 60 -12.16 -17.85 1.03
N LEU A 61 -11.62 -16.74 0.50
CA LEU A 61 -10.71 -15.86 1.23
C LEU A 61 -11.50 -14.93 2.17
N PRO A 62 -10.90 -14.48 3.29
CA PRO A 62 -11.56 -13.58 4.24
C PRO A 62 -11.91 -12.23 3.58
N PRO A 63 -13.08 -11.61 3.87
CA PRO A 63 -13.56 -10.42 3.18
C PRO A 63 -12.61 -9.22 3.27
N ARG A 64 -12.69 -8.29 2.31
CA ARG A 64 -11.85 -7.08 2.29
C ARG A 64 -12.01 -6.33 3.62
N PRO A 65 -10.91 -6.03 4.34
CA PRO A 65 -11.00 -5.27 5.57
C PRO A 65 -11.50 -3.85 5.28
N LYS A 66 -12.61 -3.46 5.91
CA LYS A 66 -13.12 -2.08 5.88
C LYS A 66 -12.19 -1.19 6.72
N LEU A 67 -11.13 -0.68 6.10
CA LEU A 67 -10.25 0.30 6.71
C LEU A 67 -11.02 1.61 6.86
N LYS A 68 -11.54 1.87 8.05
CA LYS A 68 -12.06 3.20 8.38
C LYS A 68 -10.88 4.19 8.25
N PRO A 69 -11.05 5.34 7.58
CA PRO A 69 -10.01 6.36 7.55
C PRO A 69 -9.75 6.80 8.99
N LYS A 70 -8.65 6.33 9.56
CA LYS A 70 -8.14 6.85 10.82
C LYS A 70 -7.41 8.14 10.47
N PRO A 71 -7.59 9.23 11.25
CA PRO A 71 -6.73 10.39 11.08
C PRO A 71 -5.29 9.91 11.22
N SER A 72 -4.48 10.19 10.18
CA SER A 72 -3.05 9.91 10.22
C SER A 72 -2.50 10.64 11.45
N GLY A 73 -1.82 9.92 12.34
CA GLY A 73 -1.37 10.47 13.62
C GLY A 73 -0.35 11.62 13.53
N MET A 74 -0.12 12.17 12.33
CA MET A 74 0.71 13.34 12.04
C MET A 74 0.13 14.64 12.61
N GLU A 75 -1.17 14.74 12.87
CA GLU A 75 -1.79 15.93 13.48
C GLU A 75 -1.37 16.16 14.95
N LYS A 76 -0.81 15.14 15.59
CA LYS A 76 -0.47 15.15 17.03
C LYS A 76 0.88 15.81 17.34
N SER A 77 1.66 16.21 16.34
CA SER A 77 2.94 16.88 16.56
C SER A 77 2.81 18.37 16.91
N THR A 78 1.62 18.96 16.79
CA THR A 78 1.42 20.43 16.95
C THR A 78 0.73 20.81 18.27
N GLN A 79 0.41 19.86 19.15
CA GLN A 79 -0.21 20.15 20.45
C GLN A 79 0.80 20.00 21.60
N PRO A 80 0.81 20.90 22.60
CA PRO A 80 1.59 20.71 23.83
C PRO A 80 1.08 19.45 24.57
N GLU A 81 1.99 18.55 24.96
CA GLU A 81 1.63 17.28 25.62
C GLU A 81 0.87 17.54 26.94
N PRO A 82 -0.34 16.98 27.14
CA PRO A 82 -0.95 16.94 28.46
C PRO A 82 -0.17 15.98 29.37
N ALA A 83 -0.08 16.34 30.66
CA ALA A 83 0.71 15.65 31.67
C ALA A 83 0.47 14.13 31.64
N LYS A 84 1.57 13.36 31.53
CA LYS A 84 1.57 11.90 31.43
C LYS A 84 0.99 11.24 32.68
N GLY A 85 -0.33 11.07 32.70
CA GLY A 85 -1.01 10.13 33.57
C GLY A 85 -0.47 8.72 33.30
N ARG A 86 -0.04 8.03 34.37
CA ARG A 86 0.56 6.69 34.35
C ARG A 86 -0.21 5.76 33.40
N LYS A 87 0.37 5.48 32.22
CA LYS A 87 -0.13 4.44 31.32
C LYS A 87 -0.07 3.12 32.10
N ARG A 88 -1.24 2.57 32.45
CA ARG A 88 -1.36 1.19 32.92
C ARG A 88 -0.60 0.31 31.93
N VAL A 89 0.51 -0.28 32.39
CA VAL A 89 1.26 -1.26 31.62
C VAL A 89 0.31 -2.41 31.34
N LYS A 90 -0.19 -2.48 30.12
CA LYS A 90 -0.97 -3.64 29.66
C LYS A 90 -0.05 -4.83 29.83
N ARG A 91 -0.34 -5.70 30.81
CA ARG A 91 0.38 -6.96 31.01
C ARG A 91 0.38 -7.68 29.65
N ARG A 92 1.54 -7.69 29.00
CA ARG A 92 1.74 -8.52 27.82
C ARG A 92 1.54 -9.95 28.30
N ARG A 93 0.64 -10.71 27.66
CA ARG A 93 0.66 -12.17 27.81
C ARG A 93 2.08 -12.59 27.46
N GLY A 94 2.77 -13.23 28.40
CA GLY A 94 4.07 -13.83 28.13
C GLY A 94 3.95 -14.72 26.89
N THR A 95 5.04 -14.84 26.13
CA THR A 95 5.14 -15.78 25.03
C THR A 95 4.63 -17.15 25.50
N VAL A 96 3.49 -17.61 24.98
CA VAL A 96 2.85 -18.88 25.38
C VAL A 96 3.83 -20.07 25.27
N LYS A 97 4.87 -19.90 24.45
CA LYS A 97 5.93 -20.86 24.15
C LYS A 97 7.03 -20.98 25.23
N SER A 98 7.12 -20.07 26.21
CA SER A 98 8.25 -20.04 27.16
C SER A 98 8.24 -21.13 28.24
N LYS A 99 7.29 -22.06 28.19
CA LYS A 99 7.13 -23.13 29.19
C LYS A 99 7.26 -24.53 28.63
N LEU A 100 7.47 -24.68 27.31
CA LEU A 100 7.54 -25.98 26.67
C LEU A 100 9.00 -26.44 26.58
N VAL A 101 9.27 -27.65 27.04
CA VAL A 101 10.57 -28.32 26.90
C VAL A 101 10.59 -29.04 25.55
N VAL A 102 11.69 -28.91 24.81
CA VAL A 102 11.88 -29.64 23.55
C VAL A 102 11.93 -31.15 23.87
N THR A 103 10.99 -31.90 23.33
CA THR A 103 10.88 -33.35 23.58
C THR A 103 11.71 -34.19 22.63
N ARG A 104 12.07 -33.64 21.46
CA ARG A 104 12.86 -34.31 20.41
C ARG A 104 13.52 -33.30 19.49
N GLU A 105 14.77 -33.54 19.14
CA GLU A 105 15.48 -32.82 18.08
C GLU A 105 15.73 -33.74 16.88
N VAL A 106 15.51 -33.24 15.66
CA VAL A 106 15.72 -33.99 14.42
C VAL A 106 16.37 -33.08 13.39
N ARG A 107 17.51 -33.51 12.83
CA ARG A 107 18.14 -32.83 11.70
C ARG A 107 17.48 -33.28 10.40
N LEU A 108 16.75 -32.37 9.76
CA LEU A 108 16.11 -32.63 8.47
C LEU A 108 17.10 -32.38 7.32
N LYS A 109 17.24 -33.36 6.42
CA LYS A 109 17.99 -33.21 5.17
C LYS A 109 17.02 -32.90 4.04
N ALA A 110 17.19 -31.75 3.39
CA ALA A 110 16.41 -31.39 2.20
C ALA A 110 17.18 -31.74 0.92
N LYS A 111 16.47 -32.14 -0.14
CA LYS A 111 17.04 -32.35 -1.47
C LYS A 111 17.28 -30.98 -2.11
N ALA A 112 18.55 -30.56 -2.19
CA ALA A 112 18.91 -29.28 -2.78
C ALA A 112 18.93 -29.34 -4.32
N PRO A 113 18.42 -28.32 -5.03
CA PRO A 113 18.59 -28.18 -6.48
C PRO A 113 20.05 -28.05 -6.92
N VAL A 114 20.35 -28.39 -8.18
CA VAL A 114 21.70 -28.24 -8.77
C VAL A 114 22.13 -26.77 -8.71
N GLY A 115 23.36 -26.51 -8.26
CA GLY A 115 23.89 -25.15 -8.07
C GLY A 115 23.64 -24.54 -6.69
N SER A 116 22.92 -25.23 -5.80
CA SER A 116 22.72 -24.76 -4.42
C SER A 116 23.99 -24.91 -3.59
N ARG A 117 24.27 -23.91 -2.74
CA ARG A 117 25.37 -23.95 -1.77
C ARG A 117 24.83 -24.11 -0.35
N PHE A 118 25.40 -25.03 0.42
CA PHE A 118 25.07 -25.20 1.84
C PHE A 118 25.51 -23.97 2.65
N LYS A 119 24.59 -23.38 3.40
CA LYS A 119 24.82 -22.14 4.18
C LYS A 119 24.83 -22.35 5.70
N GLY A 120 24.59 -23.57 6.17
CA GLY A 120 24.44 -23.91 7.59
C GLY A 120 23.07 -24.51 7.91
N TYR A 121 22.80 -24.64 9.21
CA TYR A 121 21.52 -25.12 9.73
C TYR A 121 20.69 -23.92 10.21
N GLU A 122 19.37 -24.04 10.06
CA GLU A 122 18.38 -23.14 10.65
C GLU A 122 17.51 -23.96 11.60
N ASP A 123 17.41 -23.50 12.85
CA ASP A 123 16.63 -24.19 13.87
C ASP A 123 15.16 -23.77 13.78
N VAL A 124 14.27 -24.74 13.59
CA VAL A 124 12.82 -24.53 13.51
C VAL A 124 12.13 -25.30 14.62
N LEU A 125 11.37 -24.59 15.46
CA LEU A 125 10.57 -25.20 16.52
C LEU A 125 9.17 -25.53 16.01
N VAL A 126 8.84 -26.82 15.98
CA VAL A 126 7.51 -27.34 15.63
C VAL A 126 6.87 -27.95 16.87
N GLN A 127 5.56 -27.75 17.03
CA GLN A 127 4.78 -28.36 18.11
C GLN A 127 3.72 -29.28 17.51
N ASP A 128 3.91 -30.58 17.69
CA ASP A 128 2.96 -31.62 17.26
C ASP A 128 2.16 -32.15 18.46
N LEU A 129 1.00 -32.76 18.16
CA LEU A 129 0.17 -33.45 19.14
C LEU A 129 0.48 -34.95 19.09
N ARG A 130 0.62 -35.60 20.26
CA ARG A 130 0.58 -37.06 20.40
C ARG A 130 -0.81 -37.44 20.90
N LEU A 131 -1.50 -38.30 20.16
CA LEU A 131 -2.82 -38.82 20.51
C LEU A 131 -2.64 -40.30 20.83
N ASP A 132 -3.06 -40.70 22.03
CA ASP A 132 -3.02 -42.08 22.50
C ASP A 132 -4.44 -42.54 22.84
N VAL A 133 -4.74 -43.81 22.61
CA VAL A 133 -6.06 -44.41 22.92
C VAL A 133 -5.96 -45.13 24.25
N GLU A 134 -6.82 -44.78 25.20
CA GLU A 134 -6.93 -45.45 26.50
C GLU A 134 -8.33 -46.08 26.64
N VAL A 135 -8.38 -47.33 27.10
CA VAL A 135 -9.63 -48.06 27.38
C VAL A 135 -9.75 -48.24 28.89
N VAL A 136 -10.74 -47.57 29.48
CA VAL A 136 -11.05 -47.65 30.92
C VAL A 136 -12.37 -48.42 31.09
N ARG A 137 -12.43 -49.33 32.07
CA ARG A 137 -13.61 -50.12 32.42
C ARG A 137 -14.12 -49.74 33.80
#